data_AF-A0A5C8WQQ8-F1
#
_entry.id   AF-A0A5C8WQQ8-F1
#
_cell.length_a   1.000
_cell.length_b   1.000
_cell.length_c   1.000
_cell.angle_alpha   90.00
_cell.angle_beta   90.00
_cell.angle_gamma   90.00
#
_symmetry.space_group_name_H-M   'P 1'
#
loop_
_entity.id
_entity.type
_entity.pdbx_description
1 polymer ?
#
loop_
_entity_poly.entity_id
_entity_poly.type
_entity_poly.pdbx_seq_one_letter_code
_entity_poly.pdbx_strand_id
1 'polypeptide(L)'
;MISHPFPKPLLAAGLAIALATGLLAAASPVKAGEAGTRYASWHGCLDRHFGLQATIGSRPLAADAAIGACREPERAYLSALAASPLLDADDAQQARAALVAQARARLLGRRAAL
;
A
#
# COMPACT_ATOMS: atom_id res chain seq x y z
N MET A 1 56.97 7.88 4.71
CA MET A 1 56.06 8.90 5.25
C MET A 1 54.78 8.89 4.41
N ILE A 2 53.62 8.74 5.07
CA ILE A 2 52.23 9.01 4.60
C ILE A 2 51.64 7.98 3.60
N SER A 3 50.39 7.51 3.58
CA SER A 3 49.29 7.17 4.51
C SER A 3 48.14 6.62 3.62
N HIS A 4 47.35 5.64 4.11
CA HIS A 4 46.15 4.97 3.55
C HIS A 4 45.05 5.92 2.95
N PRO A 5 43.93 5.48 2.28
CA PRO A 5 43.30 4.14 2.17
C PRO A 5 42.65 3.72 0.80
N PHE A 6 42.22 2.45 0.69
CA PHE A 6 41.25 1.90 -0.30
C PHE A 6 39.82 2.46 -0.09
N PRO A 7 38.88 2.42 -1.08
CA PRO A 7 37.92 1.29 -1.07
C PRO A 7 37.31 0.83 -2.42
N LYS A 8 37.20 -0.51 -2.52
CA LYS A 8 36.08 -1.38 -2.98
C LYS A 8 35.23 -0.96 -4.21
N PRO A 9 35.11 -1.82 -5.24
CA PRO A 9 34.10 -1.63 -6.29
C PRO A 9 32.70 -1.73 -5.69
N LEU A 10 32.00 -0.60 -5.70
CA LEU A 10 30.57 -0.41 -5.41
C LEU A 10 29.71 -1.12 -6.46
N LEU A 11 29.80 -2.43 -6.58
CA LEU A 11 29.03 -3.23 -7.54
C LEU A 11 28.60 -4.55 -6.90
N ALA A 12 28.13 -4.51 -5.65
CA ALA A 12 27.56 -5.69 -5.00
C ALA A 12 26.25 -5.41 -4.23
N ALA A 13 25.83 -4.15 -4.09
CA ALA A 13 24.65 -3.78 -3.32
C ALA A 13 23.40 -3.43 -4.16
N GLY A 14 23.49 -3.47 -5.49
CA GLY A 14 22.38 -3.13 -6.38
C GLY A 14 21.46 -4.31 -6.75
N LEU A 15 21.92 -5.55 -6.59
CA LEU A 15 21.21 -6.71 -7.15
C LEU A 15 20.17 -7.34 -6.21
N ALA A 16 20.17 -7.00 -4.92
CA ALA A 16 19.28 -7.64 -3.94
C ALA A 16 17.84 -7.08 -3.98
N ILE A 17 17.63 -5.85 -4.46
CA ILE A 17 16.30 -5.20 -4.43
C ILE A 17 15.43 -5.63 -5.64
N ALA A 18 16.04 -6.18 -6.70
CA ALA A 18 15.30 -6.66 -7.87
C ALA A 18 14.59 -8.01 -7.64
N LEU A 19 14.94 -8.76 -6.59
CA LEU A 19 14.34 -10.08 -6.31
C LEU A 19 12.99 -10.00 -5.60
N ALA A 20 12.64 -8.88 -4.96
CA ALA A 20 11.35 -8.72 -4.29
C ALA A 20 10.19 -8.37 -5.25
N THR A 21 10.49 -7.87 -6.45
CA THR A 21 9.47 -7.59 -7.49
C THR A 21 9.24 -8.77 -8.44
N GLY A 22 10.13 -9.77 -8.45
CA GLY A 22 10.04 -10.94 -9.33
C GLY A 22 9.07 -12.03 -8.88
N LEU A 23 8.68 -12.06 -7.59
CA LEU A 23 7.81 -13.12 -7.05
C LEU A 23 6.31 -12.91 -7.25
N LEU A 24 5.88 -11.84 -7.94
CA LEU A 24 4.46 -11.65 -8.32
C LEU A 24 4.13 -12.17 -9.73
N ALA A 25 5.12 -12.63 -10.50
CA ALA A 25 4.91 -13.02 -11.90
C ALA A 25 4.28 -14.41 -12.11
N ALA A 26 4.02 -15.18 -11.04
CA ALA A 26 3.41 -16.50 -11.14
C ALA A 26 1.88 -16.50 -10.89
N ALA A 27 1.29 -15.35 -10.54
CA ALA A 27 -0.16 -15.21 -10.42
C ALA A 27 -0.72 -14.61 -11.72
N SER A 28 -1.37 -15.45 -12.52
CA SER A 28 -2.17 -15.13 -13.72
C SER A 28 -2.48 -13.63 -13.91
N PRO A 29 -2.10 -12.99 -15.04
CA PRO A 29 -2.21 -11.54 -15.24
C PRO A 29 -3.64 -10.99 -15.13
N VAL A 30 -4.66 -11.84 -15.33
CA VAL A 30 -6.07 -11.46 -15.23
C VAL A 30 -6.51 -11.13 -13.79
N LYS A 31 -5.98 -11.81 -12.76
CA LYS A 31 -6.34 -11.55 -11.34
C LYS A 31 -5.62 -10.33 -10.78
N ALA A 32 -4.39 -10.06 -11.24
CA ALA A 32 -3.66 -8.86 -10.86
C ALA A 32 -4.37 -7.57 -11.34
N GLY A 33 -5.02 -7.62 -12.51
CA GLY A 33 -5.82 -6.49 -13.02
C GLY A 33 -7.05 -6.17 -12.17
N GLU A 34 -7.74 -7.19 -11.66
CA GLU A 34 -8.94 -7.00 -10.83
C GLU A 34 -8.60 -6.41 -9.45
N ALA A 35 -7.56 -6.90 -8.79
CA ALA A 35 -7.09 -6.29 -7.54
C ALA A 35 -6.62 -4.84 -7.75
N GLY A 36 -5.92 -4.56 -8.85
CA GLY A 36 -5.47 -3.20 -9.21
C GLY A 36 -6.63 -2.22 -9.46
N THR A 37 -7.67 -2.65 -10.19
CA THR A 37 -8.87 -1.80 -10.42
C THR A 37 -9.64 -1.53 -9.13
N ARG A 38 -9.76 -2.52 -8.25
CA ARG A 38 -10.40 -2.33 -6.94
C ARG A 38 -9.58 -1.46 -6.00
N TYR A 39 -8.25 -1.58 -6.04
CA TYR A 39 -7.34 -0.68 -5.35
C TYR A 39 -7.54 0.78 -5.79
N ALA A 40 -7.58 1.02 -7.11
CA ALA A 40 -7.81 2.36 -7.67
C ALA A 40 -9.19 2.91 -7.28
N SER A 41 -10.23 2.07 -7.28
CA SER A 41 -11.58 2.44 -6.85
C SER A 41 -11.62 2.85 -5.38
N TRP A 42 -11.00 2.07 -4.50
CA TRP A 42 -10.89 2.38 -3.08
C TRP A 42 -10.11 3.67 -2.83
N HIS A 43 -8.95 3.84 -3.46
CA HIS A 43 -8.17 5.07 -3.34
C HIS A 43 -8.92 6.31 -3.87
N GLY A 44 -9.59 6.19 -5.01
CA GLY A 44 -10.43 7.27 -5.54
C GLY A 44 -11.60 7.63 -4.63
N CYS A 45 -12.19 6.65 -3.92
CA CYS A 45 -13.19 6.91 -2.89
C CYS A 45 -12.58 7.72 -1.73
N LEU A 46 -11.43 7.29 -1.21
CA LEU A 46 -10.75 7.95 -0.10
C LEU A 46 -10.42 9.40 -0.43
N ASP A 47 -9.85 9.67 -1.60
CA ASP A 47 -9.45 11.02 -2.00
C ASP A 47 -10.67 11.95 -2.15
N ARG A 48 -11.78 11.46 -2.71
CA ARG A 48 -13.02 12.23 -2.82
C ARG A 48 -13.63 12.55 -1.46
N HIS A 49 -13.84 11.55 -0.61
CA HIS A 49 -14.45 11.75 0.71
C HIS A 49 -13.56 12.60 1.62
N PHE A 50 -12.23 12.37 1.59
CA PHE A 50 -11.29 13.19 2.35
C PHE A 50 -11.29 14.63 1.87
N GLY A 51 -11.26 14.87 0.55
CA GLY A 51 -11.30 16.23 -0.01
C GLY A 51 -12.55 17.00 0.43
N LEU A 52 -13.72 16.36 0.39
CA LEU A 52 -14.99 16.97 0.82
C LEU A 52 -15.03 17.26 2.33
N GLN A 53 -14.47 16.38 3.17
CA GLN A 53 -14.52 16.53 4.62
C GLN A 53 -13.42 17.44 5.16
N ALA A 54 -12.26 17.50 4.50
CA ALA A 54 -11.14 18.34 4.89
C ALA A 54 -11.41 19.84 4.68
N THR A 55 -12.39 20.22 3.84
CA THR A 55 -12.79 21.62 3.66
C THR A 55 -13.68 22.16 4.78
N ILE A 56 -14.33 21.28 5.54
CA ILE A 56 -15.34 21.66 6.56
C ILE A 56 -14.96 21.22 7.99
N GLY A 57 -13.85 20.51 8.16
CA GLY A 57 -13.46 19.94 9.45
C GLY A 57 -11.95 19.70 9.58
N SER A 58 -11.55 19.05 10.67
CA SER A 58 -10.14 18.72 10.90
C SER A 58 -9.70 17.57 9.98
N ARG A 59 -8.43 17.61 9.52
CA ARG A 59 -7.85 16.55 8.68
C ARG A 59 -7.89 15.15 9.31
N PRO A 60 -7.62 14.96 10.62
CA PRO A 60 -7.76 13.65 11.26
C PRO A 60 -9.19 13.11 11.20
N LEU A 61 -10.18 13.94 11.54
CA LEU A 61 -11.61 13.57 11.45
C LEU A 61 -12.01 13.25 10.00
N ALA A 62 -11.55 14.05 9.04
CA ALA A 62 -11.81 13.81 7.61
C ALA A 62 -11.21 12.48 7.12
N ALA A 63 -10.02 12.11 7.60
CA ALA A 63 -9.39 10.84 7.25
C ALA A 63 -10.18 9.65 7.81
N ASP A 64 -10.57 9.72 9.10
CA ASP A 64 -11.31 8.66 9.76
C ASP A 64 -12.73 8.52 9.16
N ALA A 65 -13.38 9.64 8.79
CA ALA A 65 -14.65 9.65 8.07
C ALA A 65 -14.54 9.06 6.66
N ALA A 66 -13.48 9.39 5.90
CA ALA A 66 -13.25 8.82 4.57
C ALA A 66 -13.03 7.31 4.62
N ILE A 67 -12.24 6.83 5.60
CA ILE A 67 -12.02 5.39 5.83
C ILE A 67 -13.34 4.68 6.15
N GLY A 68 -14.17 5.28 7.01
CA GLY A 68 -15.50 4.76 7.34
C GLY A 68 -16.43 4.66 6.12
N ALA A 69 -16.49 5.73 5.32
CA ALA A 69 -17.35 5.81 4.14
C ALA A 69 -16.93 4.85 3.01
N CYS A 70 -15.64 4.56 2.88
CA CYS A 70 -15.07 3.75 1.81
C CYS A 70 -14.88 2.26 2.18
N ARG A 71 -15.65 1.74 3.14
CA ARG A 71 -15.55 0.35 3.61
C ARG A 71 -15.98 -0.70 2.58
N GLU A 72 -17.00 -0.42 1.77
CA GLU A 72 -17.42 -1.36 0.73
C GLU A 72 -16.37 -1.56 -0.37
N PRO A 73 -15.79 -0.50 -0.98
CA PRO A 73 -14.70 -0.69 -1.94
C PRO A 73 -13.43 -1.28 -1.29
N GLU A 74 -13.16 -1.00 -0.01
CA GLU A 74 -12.10 -1.67 0.76
C GLU A 74 -12.33 -3.20 0.80
N ARG A 75 -13.54 -3.63 1.19
CA ARG A 75 -13.89 -5.06 1.27
C ARG A 75 -13.77 -5.75 -0.09
N ALA A 76 -14.17 -5.09 -1.17
CA ALA A 76 -14.04 -5.62 -2.52
C ALA A 76 -12.56 -5.79 -2.95
N TYR A 77 -11.70 -4.84 -2.58
CA TYR A 77 -10.26 -4.95 -2.80
C TYR A 77 -9.65 -6.11 -2.00
N LEU A 78 -9.99 -6.21 -0.71
CA LEU A 78 -9.51 -7.29 0.15
C LEU A 78 -10.00 -8.67 -0.32
N SER A 79 -11.22 -8.78 -0.84
CA SER A 79 -11.71 -10.04 -1.41
C SER A 79 -10.99 -10.41 -2.72
N ALA A 80 -10.59 -9.43 -3.55
CA ALA A 80 -9.72 -9.69 -4.69
C ALA A 80 -8.35 -10.21 -4.27
N LEU A 81 -7.78 -9.62 -3.20
CA LEU A 81 -6.50 -10.05 -2.65
C LEU A 81 -6.57 -11.46 -2.06
N ALA A 82 -7.61 -11.76 -1.27
CA ALA A 82 -7.81 -13.08 -0.67
C ALA A 82 -8.13 -14.17 -1.71
N ALA A 83 -8.64 -13.81 -2.90
CA ALA A 83 -8.77 -14.73 -4.02
C ALA A 83 -7.41 -15.13 -4.65
N SER A 84 -6.31 -14.51 -4.19
CA SER A 84 -4.94 -14.95 -4.46
C SER A 84 -4.53 -16.00 -3.42
N PRO A 85 -4.02 -17.18 -3.84
CA PRO A 85 -3.68 -18.29 -2.95
C PRO A 85 -2.47 -18.03 -2.03
N LEU A 86 -1.99 -16.80 -1.93
CA LEU A 86 -0.81 -16.39 -1.17
C LEU A 86 -1.12 -15.82 0.23
N LEU A 87 -2.39 -15.57 0.57
CA LEU A 87 -2.79 -14.96 1.83
C LEU A 87 -3.80 -15.85 2.56
N ASP A 88 -3.51 -16.19 3.81
CA ASP A 88 -4.50 -16.78 4.72
C ASP A 88 -5.51 -15.71 5.18
N ALA A 89 -6.67 -16.12 5.68
CA ALA A 89 -7.72 -15.21 6.15
C ALA A 89 -7.26 -14.33 7.31
N ASP A 90 -6.43 -14.85 8.20
CA ASP A 90 -5.82 -14.09 9.30
C ASP A 90 -4.77 -13.10 8.78
N ASP A 91 -3.96 -13.50 7.80
CA ASP A 91 -3.02 -12.60 7.12
C ASP A 91 -3.77 -11.48 6.39
N ALA A 92 -4.95 -11.76 5.83
CA ALA A 92 -5.79 -10.75 5.18
C ALA A 92 -6.37 -9.73 6.18
N GLN A 93 -6.70 -10.14 7.42
CA GLN A 93 -7.12 -9.22 8.48
C GLN A 93 -5.95 -8.38 9.01
N GLN A 94 -4.77 -8.99 9.21
CA GLN A 94 -3.56 -8.28 9.59
C GLN A 94 -3.16 -7.26 8.51
N ALA A 95 -3.20 -7.68 7.24
CA ALA A 95 -2.94 -6.83 6.08
C ALA A 95 -3.95 -5.68 6.01
N ARG A 96 -5.22 -5.92 6.32
CA ARG A 96 -6.24 -4.86 6.37
C ARG A 96 -5.86 -3.76 7.36
N ALA A 97 -5.49 -4.10 8.60
CA ALA A 97 -5.12 -3.10 9.60
C ALA A 97 -3.92 -2.24 9.14
N ALA A 98 -2.91 -2.89 8.55
CA ALA A 98 -1.76 -2.22 7.97
C ALA A 98 -2.14 -1.32 6.79
N LEU A 99 -2.99 -1.81 5.88
CA LEU A 99 -3.51 -1.06 4.72
C LEU A 99 -4.27 0.20 5.14
N VAL A 100 -5.15 0.09 6.14
CA VAL A 100 -5.90 1.23 6.67
C VAL A 100 -4.97 2.24 7.34
N ALA A 101 -3.99 1.77 8.11
CA ALA A 101 -3.00 2.65 8.73
C ALA A 101 -2.16 3.41 7.68
N GLN A 102 -1.73 2.72 6.62
CA GLN A 102 -1.00 3.32 5.50
C GLN A 102 -1.87 4.33 4.75
N ALA A 103 -3.13 4.00 4.45
CA ALA A 103 -4.07 4.90 3.79
C ALA A 103 -4.30 6.17 4.62
N ARG A 104 -4.49 6.01 5.94
CA ARG A 104 -4.63 7.13 6.89
C ARG A 104 -3.39 8.01 6.91
N ALA A 105 -2.20 7.41 6.99
CA ALA A 105 -0.94 8.14 6.96
C ALA A 105 -0.82 8.98 5.68
N ARG A 106 -1.10 8.38 4.53
CA ARG A 106 -1.11 9.06 3.22
C ARG A 106 -2.06 10.26 3.19
N LEU A 107 -3.31 10.11 3.63
CA LEU A 107 -4.30 11.20 3.67
C LEU A 107 -3.84 12.37 4.56
N LEU A 108 -3.16 12.05 5.66
CA LEU A 108 -2.60 13.02 6.58
C LEU A 108 -1.27 13.63 6.09
N GLY A 109 -0.78 13.23 4.92
CA GLY A 109 0.52 13.67 4.40
C GLY A 109 1.72 13.09 5.14
N ARG A 110 1.49 12.12 6.03
CA ARG A 110 2.55 11.34 6.67
C ARG A 110 2.86 10.20 5.73
N ARG A 111 4.01 10.24 5.04
CA ARG A 111 4.50 9.03 4.37
C ARG A 111 4.56 7.94 5.44
N ALA A 112 3.82 6.85 5.24
CA ALA A 112 4.02 5.64 6.04
C ALA A 112 5.51 5.30 5.86
N ALA A 113 6.31 5.49 6.90
CA ALA A 113 7.68 5.01 6.91
C ALA A 113 7.57 3.49 6.84
N LEU A 114 7.75 2.98 5.63
CA LEU A 114 7.91 1.56 5.32
C LEU A 114 9.28 1.12 5.83
#